data_AF-A0A8B3NEP7-F1
#
_entry.id   AF-A0A8B3NEP7-F1
#
_cell.length_a   1.000
_cell.length_b   1.000
_cell.length_c   1.000
_cell.angle_alpha   90.00
_cell.angle_beta   90.00
_cell.angle_gamma   90.00
#
_symmetry.space_group_name_H-M   'P 1'
#
loop_
_entity.id
_entity.type
_entity.pdbx_description
1 polymer ?
#
loop_
_entity_poly.entity_id
_entity_poly.type
_entity_poly.pdbx_seq_one_letter_code
_entity_poly.pdbx_strand_id
1 'polypeptide(L)'
;AKRPGTNAVVIADTIVKRLDQVRGQIFPKDVEMAVTRNYGETANEKANELLFHLGLATVSIVLLVAVAIGWREALVVAVVIPTTILLTMFASRIMGYTLNRVSLFALIFSIGILVDDAIVIIENIARHWAMDDGRSRTQAAIDAVAEVGNPTIVATLTVVAALLPMLFVSGLMGPYMSPIPANASAAMLFSFFVAVMLTPWLMMKLGGKDQAGAHGHAGSAHGGVLGRIYVAVARPILKSRFRAWAFLLAVG
;
A
#
# COMPACT_ATOMS: atom_id res chain seq x y z
N ALA A 1 -29.77 -16.24 16.68
CA ALA A 1 -28.38 -16.11 16.22
C ALA A 1 -28.35 -16.03 14.69
N LYS A 2 -27.39 -15.29 14.12
CA LYS A 2 -27.22 -15.17 12.66
C LYS A 2 -26.87 -16.54 12.04
N ARG A 3 -27.38 -16.84 10.84
CA ARG A 3 -26.99 -18.05 10.10
C ARG A 3 -25.52 -17.97 9.62
N PRO A 4 -24.74 -19.07 9.67
CA PRO A 4 -23.40 -19.09 9.10
C PRO A 4 -23.40 -18.65 7.63
N GLY A 5 -22.36 -17.91 7.19
CA GLY A 5 -22.18 -17.53 5.78
C GLY A 5 -23.02 -16.36 5.24
N THR A 6 -23.96 -15.81 6.02
CA THR A 6 -24.73 -14.63 5.57
C THR A 6 -24.02 -13.31 5.87
N ASN A 7 -24.37 -12.22 5.17
CA ASN A 7 -23.83 -10.89 5.48
C ASN A 7 -24.62 -10.24 6.62
N ALA A 8 -23.93 -9.87 7.72
CA ALA A 8 -24.56 -9.27 8.89
C ALA A 8 -25.13 -7.87 8.62
N VAL A 9 -24.48 -7.09 7.75
CA VAL A 9 -24.92 -5.74 7.37
C VAL A 9 -26.26 -5.83 6.64
N VAL A 10 -26.32 -6.65 5.59
CA VAL A 10 -27.52 -6.83 4.76
C VAL A 10 -28.70 -7.36 5.58
N ILE A 11 -28.45 -8.32 6.47
CA ILE A 11 -29.51 -8.87 7.34
C ILE A 11 -30.01 -7.81 8.31
N ALA A 12 -29.12 -7.07 8.97
CA ALA A 12 -29.50 -6.02 9.91
C ALA A 12 -30.35 -4.96 9.21
N ASP A 13 -29.91 -4.46 8.05
CA ASP A 13 -30.66 -3.51 7.23
C ASP A 13 -32.03 -4.04 6.83
N THR A 14 -32.10 -5.32 6.42
CA THR A 14 -33.37 -5.94 6.02
C THR A 14 -34.32 -6.07 7.20
N ILE A 15 -33.81 -6.42 8.39
CA ILE A 15 -34.61 -6.52 9.62
C ILE A 15 -35.13 -5.14 10.01
N VAL A 16 -34.27 -4.11 10.04
CA VAL A 16 -34.68 -2.73 10.38
C VAL A 16 -35.73 -2.24 9.38
N LYS A 17 -35.50 -2.37 8.08
CA LYS A 17 -36.49 -2.01 7.05
C LYS A 17 -37.80 -2.77 7.21
N ARG A 18 -37.76 -4.06 7.57
CA ARG A 18 -38.97 -4.86 7.76
C ARG A 18 -39.73 -4.43 9.02
N LEU A 19 -39.02 -4.11 10.10
CA LEU A 19 -39.60 -3.59 11.34
C LEU A 19 -40.29 -2.24 11.11
N ASP A 20 -39.68 -1.36 10.30
CA ASP A 20 -40.30 -0.09 9.92
C ASP A 20 -41.56 -0.29 9.07
N GLN A 21 -41.58 -1.28 8.16
CA GLN A 21 -42.75 -1.59 7.32
C GLN A 21 -43.95 -2.10 8.13
N VAL A 22 -43.72 -2.82 9.23
CA VAL A 22 -44.81 -3.37 10.07
C VAL A 22 -45.21 -2.43 11.21
N ARG A 23 -44.50 -1.30 11.38
CA ARG A 23 -44.81 -0.27 12.36
C ARG A 23 -46.17 0.35 12.05
N GLY A 24 -47.09 0.32 13.01
CA GLY A 24 -48.47 0.78 12.81
C GLY A 24 -49.42 -0.22 12.15
N GLN A 25 -48.94 -1.42 11.77
CA GLN A 25 -49.79 -2.56 11.38
C GLN A 25 -49.85 -3.61 12.50
N ILE A 26 -48.69 -4.17 12.86
CA ILE A 26 -48.58 -5.25 13.85
C ILE A 26 -48.43 -4.71 15.27
N PHE A 27 -47.72 -3.59 15.42
CA PHE A 27 -47.50 -2.93 16.71
C PHE A 27 -48.28 -1.60 16.74
N PRO A 28 -49.07 -1.32 17.81
CA PRO A 28 -49.77 -0.06 17.98
C PRO A 28 -48.80 1.13 17.89
N LYS A 29 -49.30 2.30 17.45
CA LYS A 29 -48.48 3.53 17.37
C LYS A 29 -47.91 3.96 18.73
N ASP A 30 -48.55 3.52 19.81
CA ASP A 30 -48.17 3.84 21.19
C ASP A 30 -47.01 2.98 21.71
N VAL A 31 -46.52 2.01 20.93
CA VAL A 31 -45.36 1.17 21.27
C VAL A 31 -44.12 1.68 20.56
N GLU A 32 -43.13 2.15 21.33
CA GLU A 32 -41.82 2.53 20.81
C GLU A 32 -40.87 1.32 20.73
N MET A 33 -40.30 1.12 19.54
CA MET A 33 -39.18 0.19 19.34
C MET A 33 -37.86 0.96 19.35
N ALA A 34 -36.91 0.48 20.15
CA ALA A 34 -35.54 0.96 20.16
C ALA A 34 -34.58 -0.18 19.80
N VAL A 35 -33.71 0.05 18.82
CA VAL A 35 -32.62 -0.88 18.49
C VAL A 35 -31.46 -0.61 19.45
N THR A 36 -31.23 -1.51 20.40
CA THR A 36 -30.20 -1.33 21.43
C THR A 36 -28.81 -1.78 20.97
N ARG A 37 -28.72 -2.73 20.02
CA ARG A 37 -27.47 -3.25 19.48
C ARG A 37 -27.62 -3.65 18.01
N ASN A 38 -26.81 -3.02 17.14
CA ASN A 38 -26.76 -3.33 15.72
C ASN A 38 -25.31 -3.63 15.27
N TYR A 39 -24.91 -4.90 15.34
CA TYR A 39 -23.58 -5.32 14.89
C TYR A 39 -23.37 -5.17 13.37
N GLY A 40 -24.44 -5.13 12.57
CA GLY A 40 -24.36 -4.90 11.13
C GLY A 40 -23.94 -3.46 10.83
N GLU A 41 -24.61 -2.50 11.46
CA GLU A 41 -24.27 -1.07 11.38
C GLU A 41 -22.86 -0.80 11.88
N THR A 42 -22.49 -1.26 13.08
CA THR A 42 -21.12 -1.09 13.59
C THR A 42 -20.07 -1.73 12.66
N ALA A 43 -20.40 -2.84 12.00
CA ALA A 43 -19.50 -3.44 11.01
C ALA A 43 -19.35 -2.62 9.75
N ASN A 44 -20.45 -2.04 9.26
CA ASN A 44 -20.47 -1.18 8.10
C ASN A 44 -19.72 0.14 8.36
N GLU A 45 -19.97 0.78 9.50
CA GLU A 45 -19.27 2.00 9.94
C GLU A 45 -17.76 1.76 10.00
N LYS A 46 -17.32 0.69 10.67
CA LYS A 46 -15.89 0.37 10.77
C LYS A 46 -15.26 0.02 9.43
N ALA A 47 -16.00 -0.62 8.52
CA ALA A 47 -15.51 -0.88 7.17
C ALA A 47 -15.36 0.43 6.37
N ASN A 48 -16.35 1.32 6.44
CA ASN A 48 -16.31 2.61 5.76
C ASN A 48 -15.22 3.53 6.31
N GLU A 49 -15.01 3.53 7.63
CA GLU A 49 -13.93 4.25 8.29
C GLU A 49 -12.55 3.79 7.78
N LEU A 50 -12.34 2.46 7.66
CA LEU A 50 -11.12 1.91 7.10
C LEU A 50 -10.95 2.22 5.62
N LEU A 51 -12.01 2.16 4.81
CA LEU A 51 -11.97 2.55 3.40
C LEU A 51 -11.64 4.05 3.23
N PHE A 52 -12.16 4.90 4.12
CA PHE A 52 -11.83 6.32 4.15
C PHE A 52 -10.34 6.53 4.47
N HIS A 53 -9.80 5.84 5.48
CA HIS A 53 -8.36 5.89 5.79
C HIS A 53 -7.49 5.37 4.65
N LEU A 54 -7.91 4.31 3.97
CA LEU A 54 -7.21 3.77 2.79
C LEU A 54 -7.16 4.79 1.65
N GLY A 55 -8.29 5.46 1.38
CA GLY A 55 -8.36 6.55 0.41
C GLY A 55 -7.48 7.75 0.79
N LEU A 56 -7.53 8.17 2.05
CA LEU A 56 -6.71 9.27 2.56
C LEU A 56 -5.22 8.95 2.48
N ALA A 57 -4.81 7.72 2.82
CA ALA A 57 -3.43 7.26 2.69
C ALA A 57 -2.97 7.26 1.23
N THR A 58 -3.81 6.76 0.32
CA THR A 58 -3.53 6.76 -1.12
C THR A 58 -3.32 8.18 -1.65
N VAL A 59 -4.23 9.10 -1.34
CA VAL A 59 -4.12 10.51 -1.77
C VAL A 59 -2.88 11.16 -1.17
N SER A 60 -2.59 10.91 0.10
CA SER A 60 -1.41 11.46 0.78
C SER A 60 -0.11 10.99 0.12
N ILE A 61 -0.02 9.71 -0.26
CA ILE A 61 1.15 9.16 -0.97
C ILE A 61 1.29 9.79 -2.35
N VAL A 62 0.19 9.90 -3.12
CA VAL A 62 0.21 10.54 -4.45
C VAL A 62 0.67 12.00 -4.36
N LEU A 63 0.17 12.76 -3.38
CA LEU A 63 0.58 14.14 -3.15
C LEU A 63 2.05 14.25 -2.76
N LEU A 64 2.54 13.34 -1.90
CA LEU A 64 3.95 13.30 -1.51
C LEU A 64 4.84 13.04 -2.73
N VAL A 65 4.49 12.06 -3.56
CA VAL A 65 5.21 11.76 -4.81
C VAL A 65 5.16 12.94 -5.78
N ALA A 66 4.02 13.65 -5.86
CA ALA A 66 3.88 14.83 -6.71
C ALA A 66 4.84 15.97 -6.33
N VAL A 67 5.07 16.15 -5.02
CA VAL A 67 5.98 17.17 -4.49
C VAL A 67 7.44 16.70 -4.53
N ALA A 68 7.70 15.42 -4.26
CA ALA A 68 9.06 14.88 -4.13
C ALA A 68 9.72 14.54 -5.47
N ILE A 69 8.95 14.02 -6.43
CA ILE A 69 9.46 13.53 -7.73
C ILE A 69 8.86 14.34 -8.89
N GLY A 70 7.52 14.42 -8.94
CA GLY A 70 6.83 15.16 -10.00
C GLY A 70 5.38 14.71 -10.21
N TRP A 71 4.60 15.57 -10.86
CA TRP A 71 3.16 15.33 -11.08
C TRP A 71 2.87 14.13 -11.99
N ARG A 72 3.75 13.84 -12.96
CA ARG A 72 3.56 12.71 -13.91
C ARG A 72 3.80 11.39 -13.21
N GLU A 73 4.82 11.33 -12.38
CA GLU A 73 5.19 10.22 -11.52
C GLU A 73 4.09 9.94 -10.49
N ALA A 74 3.52 11.00 -9.91
CA ALA A 74 2.36 10.88 -9.04
C ALA A 74 1.13 10.29 -9.74
N LEU A 75 0.88 10.67 -11.01
CA LEU A 75 -0.20 10.11 -11.80
C LEU A 75 0.00 8.61 -12.07
N VAL A 76 1.25 8.17 -12.27
CA VAL A 76 1.59 6.73 -12.38
C VAL A 76 1.24 6.01 -11.09
N VAL A 77 1.68 6.53 -9.94
CA VAL A 77 1.38 5.96 -8.61
C VAL A 77 -0.13 5.92 -8.34
N ALA A 78 -0.87 6.95 -8.74
CA ALA A 78 -2.32 7.03 -8.58
C ALA A 78 -3.08 5.91 -9.32
N VAL A 79 -2.50 5.34 -10.38
CA VAL A 79 -3.06 4.18 -11.10
C VAL A 79 -2.55 2.86 -10.53
N VAL A 80 -1.28 2.81 -10.15
CA VAL A 80 -0.63 1.60 -9.61
C VAL A 80 -1.29 1.16 -8.30
N ILE A 81 -1.52 2.09 -7.36
CA ILE A 81 -2.10 1.77 -6.05
C ILE A 81 -3.47 1.06 -6.17
N PRO A 82 -4.49 1.64 -6.83
CA PRO A 82 -5.78 0.98 -6.98
C PRO A 82 -5.67 -0.35 -7.73
N THR A 83 -4.80 -0.43 -8.73
CA THR A 83 -4.63 -1.66 -9.52
C THR A 83 -4.13 -2.80 -8.63
N THR A 84 -3.12 -2.57 -7.79
CA THR A 84 -2.59 -3.59 -6.88
C THR A 84 -3.61 -3.98 -5.81
N ILE A 85 -4.37 -3.03 -5.27
CA ILE A 85 -5.43 -3.31 -4.30
C ILE A 85 -6.51 -4.20 -4.94
N LEU A 86 -6.95 -3.89 -6.16
CA LEU A 86 -7.95 -4.68 -6.89
C LEU A 86 -7.46 -6.10 -7.18
N LEU A 87 -6.20 -6.26 -7.62
CA LEU A 87 -5.58 -7.58 -7.82
C LEU A 87 -5.52 -8.38 -6.51
N THR A 88 -5.18 -7.71 -5.41
CA THR A 88 -5.14 -8.35 -4.08
C THR A 88 -6.53 -8.79 -3.64
N MET A 89 -7.54 -7.93 -3.80
CA MET A 89 -8.93 -8.27 -3.47
C MET A 89 -9.44 -9.43 -4.34
N PHE A 90 -9.04 -9.47 -5.62
CA PHE A 90 -9.35 -10.57 -6.52
C PHE A 90 -8.71 -11.89 -6.06
N ALA A 91 -7.43 -11.88 -5.69
CA ALA A 91 -6.75 -13.05 -5.16
C ALA A 91 -7.34 -13.52 -3.82
N SER A 92 -7.69 -12.58 -2.94
CA SER A 92 -8.39 -12.85 -1.67
C SER A 92 -9.69 -13.62 -1.90
N ARG A 93 -10.46 -13.21 -2.93
CA ARG A 93 -11.70 -13.89 -3.33
C ARG A 93 -11.44 -15.32 -3.85
N ILE A 94 -10.37 -15.54 -4.60
CA ILE A 94 -9.98 -16.88 -5.08
C ILE A 94 -9.58 -17.78 -3.90
N MET A 95 -8.87 -17.23 -2.92
CA MET A 95 -8.48 -17.94 -1.69
C MET A 95 -9.66 -18.20 -0.74
N GLY A 96 -10.86 -17.72 -1.05
CA GLY A 96 -12.06 -17.89 -0.22
C GLY A 96 -12.16 -16.95 0.98
N TYR A 97 -11.32 -15.92 1.05
CA TYR A 97 -11.42 -14.90 2.09
C TYR A 97 -12.54 -13.90 1.77
N THR A 98 -13.13 -13.34 2.83
CA THR A 98 -14.16 -12.30 2.73
C THR A 98 -13.59 -10.94 3.10
N LEU A 99 -14.17 -9.89 2.54
CA LEU A 99 -13.82 -8.52 2.93
C LEU A 99 -14.46 -8.21 4.29
N ASN A 100 -13.62 -8.06 5.29
CA ASN A 100 -13.97 -7.69 6.66
C ASN A 100 -12.94 -6.69 7.23
N ARG A 101 -13.18 -6.21 8.45
CA ARG A 101 -12.33 -5.21 9.12
C ARG A 101 -10.86 -5.64 9.20
N VAL A 102 -10.59 -6.92 9.44
CA VAL A 102 -9.23 -7.46 9.55
C VAL A 102 -8.54 -7.51 8.18
N SER A 103 -9.24 -7.96 7.14
CA SER A 103 -8.69 -7.95 5.78
C SER A 103 -8.44 -6.52 5.26
N LEU A 104 -9.31 -5.56 5.60
CA LEU A 104 -9.12 -4.15 5.26
C LEU A 104 -7.93 -3.55 6.02
N PHE A 105 -7.75 -3.92 7.29
CA PHE A 105 -6.57 -3.55 8.06
C PHE A 105 -5.29 -4.09 7.43
N ALA A 106 -5.29 -5.36 6.98
CA ALA A 106 -4.16 -5.94 6.27
C ALA A 106 -3.82 -5.17 4.98
N LEU A 107 -4.83 -4.77 4.19
CA LEU A 107 -4.63 -3.96 2.98
C LEU A 107 -4.05 -2.58 3.30
N ILE A 108 -4.54 -1.90 4.34
CA ILE A 108 -4.01 -0.61 4.79
C ILE A 108 -2.56 -0.76 5.27
N PHE A 109 -2.25 -1.80 6.04
CA PHE A 109 -0.88 -2.07 6.48
C PHE A 109 0.05 -2.33 5.29
N SER A 110 -0.42 -3.12 4.33
CA SER A 110 0.34 -3.42 3.12
C SER A 110 0.52 -2.23 2.19
N ILE A 111 -0.36 -1.22 2.18
CA ILE A 111 -0.26 -0.10 1.22
C ILE A 111 1.08 0.64 1.32
N GLY A 112 1.60 0.85 2.53
CA GLY A 112 2.87 1.55 2.70
C GLY A 112 4.01 0.78 2.05
N ILE A 113 4.08 -0.51 2.36
CA ILE A 113 5.17 -1.39 1.92
C ILE A 113 5.04 -1.75 0.42
N LEU A 114 3.82 -1.93 -0.08
CA LEU A 114 3.59 -2.35 -1.47
C LEU A 114 3.90 -1.22 -2.47
N VAL A 115 3.71 0.04 -2.04
CA VAL A 115 3.93 1.20 -2.92
C VAL A 115 5.40 1.54 -3.05
N ASP A 116 6.22 1.14 -2.08
CA ASP A 116 7.68 1.31 -2.12
C ASP A 116 8.28 0.67 -3.38
N ASP A 117 7.84 -0.53 -3.78
CA ASP A 117 8.32 -1.21 -5.00
C ASP A 117 8.14 -0.33 -6.24
N ALA A 118 6.96 0.26 -6.40
CA ALA A 118 6.64 1.13 -7.52
C ALA A 118 7.38 2.46 -7.46
N ILE A 119 7.46 3.08 -6.27
CA ILE A 119 8.16 4.35 -6.08
C ILE A 119 9.65 4.20 -6.39
N VAL A 120 10.31 3.14 -5.90
CA VAL A 120 11.74 2.89 -6.14
C VAL A 120 12.01 2.77 -7.65
N ILE A 121 11.17 2.05 -8.38
CA ILE A 121 11.31 1.91 -9.85
C ILE A 121 11.06 3.24 -10.55
N ILE A 122 10.01 3.99 -10.17
CA ILE A 122 9.71 5.31 -10.74
C ILE A 122 10.87 6.28 -10.51
N GLU A 123 11.38 6.35 -9.29
CA GLU A 123 12.49 7.22 -8.93
C GLU A 123 13.74 6.82 -9.72
N ASN A 124 14.04 5.53 -9.86
CA ASN A 124 15.23 5.12 -10.58
C ASN A 124 15.12 5.39 -12.08
N ILE A 125 13.94 5.20 -12.68
CA ILE A 125 13.68 5.57 -14.08
C ILE A 125 13.82 7.09 -14.26
N ALA A 126 13.23 7.89 -13.37
CA ALA A 126 13.33 9.35 -13.43
C ALA A 126 14.79 9.82 -13.29
N ARG A 127 15.56 9.18 -12.39
CA ARG A 127 17.00 9.43 -12.21
C ARG A 127 17.79 9.09 -13.47
N HIS A 128 17.52 7.95 -14.09
CA HIS A 128 18.16 7.53 -15.34
C HIS A 128 17.85 8.46 -16.52
N TRP A 129 16.62 8.95 -16.63
CA TRP A 129 16.26 9.94 -17.66
C TRP A 129 16.87 11.31 -17.42
N ALA A 130 17.27 11.62 -16.19
CA ALA A 130 17.99 12.85 -15.86
C ALA A 130 19.51 12.73 -16.10
N MET A 131 20.04 11.53 -16.36
CA MET A 131 21.45 11.35 -16.75
C MET A 131 21.62 11.80 -18.21
N ASP A 132 22.43 12.83 -18.44
CA ASP A 132 22.76 13.30 -19.78
C ASP A 132 23.89 12.46 -20.41
N ASP A 133 23.63 11.16 -20.55
CA ASP A 133 24.60 10.16 -21.03
C ASP A 133 24.31 9.63 -22.44
N GLY A 134 23.37 10.27 -23.15
CA GLY A 134 23.02 9.97 -24.54
C GLY A 134 22.21 8.69 -24.75
N ARG A 135 21.80 7.98 -23.68
CA ARG A 135 20.94 6.79 -23.80
C ARG A 135 19.53 7.16 -24.28
N SER A 136 18.93 6.28 -25.09
CA SER A 136 17.51 6.41 -25.41
C SER A 136 16.66 6.21 -24.15
N ARG A 137 15.48 6.85 -24.06
CA ARG A 137 14.59 6.72 -22.89
C ARG A 137 14.21 5.28 -22.58
N THR A 138 14.02 4.48 -23.61
CA THR A 138 13.73 3.05 -23.47
C THR A 138 14.90 2.31 -22.86
N GLN A 139 16.12 2.54 -23.35
CA GLN A 139 17.32 1.91 -22.79
C GLN A 139 17.54 2.34 -21.34
N ALA A 140 17.45 3.64 -21.07
CA ALA A 140 17.58 4.19 -19.72
C ALA A 140 16.56 3.60 -18.74
N ALA A 141 15.32 3.36 -19.19
CA ALA A 141 14.29 2.71 -18.37
C ALA A 141 14.57 1.21 -18.14
N ILE A 142 15.08 0.49 -19.14
CA ILE A 142 15.48 -0.92 -18.99
C ILE A 142 16.63 -1.05 -17.99
N ASP A 143 17.66 -0.22 -18.13
CA ASP A 143 18.81 -0.19 -17.23
C ASP A 143 18.38 0.15 -15.80
N ALA A 144 17.49 1.14 -15.66
CA ALA A 144 16.96 1.55 -14.36
C ALA A 144 16.22 0.40 -13.65
N VAL A 145 15.37 -0.34 -14.37
CA VAL A 145 14.65 -1.49 -13.80
C VAL A 145 15.62 -2.63 -13.47
N ALA A 146 16.62 -2.86 -14.32
CA ALA A 146 17.62 -3.91 -14.11
C ALA A 146 18.49 -3.66 -12.85
N GLU A 147 18.77 -2.39 -12.53
CA GLU A 147 19.55 -2.03 -11.35
C GLU A 147 18.81 -2.32 -10.02
N VAL A 148 17.51 -1.99 -9.95
CA VAL A 148 16.73 -2.12 -8.71
C VAL A 148 15.91 -3.41 -8.62
N GLY A 149 15.76 -4.15 -9.71
CA GLY A 149 14.91 -5.35 -9.76
C GLY A 149 15.29 -6.43 -8.74
N ASN A 150 16.58 -6.79 -8.65
CA ASN A 150 17.05 -7.77 -7.68
C ASN A 150 16.83 -7.33 -6.23
N PRO A 151 17.21 -6.10 -5.82
CA PRO A 151 16.85 -5.56 -4.51
C PRO A 151 15.35 -5.63 -4.19
N THR A 152 14.50 -5.24 -5.13
CA THR A 152 13.04 -5.27 -4.95
C THR A 152 12.54 -6.69 -4.71
N ILE A 153 12.97 -7.68 -5.50
CA ILE A 153 12.58 -9.10 -5.31
C ILE A 153 12.94 -9.57 -3.90
N VAL A 154 14.17 -9.29 -3.44
CA VAL A 154 14.64 -9.71 -2.12
C VAL A 154 13.82 -9.04 -1.02
N ALA A 155 13.52 -7.75 -1.16
CA ALA A 155 12.68 -7.02 -0.22
C ALA A 155 11.27 -7.61 -0.13
N THR A 156 10.61 -7.84 -1.28
CA THR A 156 9.28 -8.46 -1.36
C THR A 156 9.27 -9.85 -0.71
N LEU A 157 10.24 -10.70 -1.04
CA LEU A 157 10.34 -12.05 -0.47
C LEU A 157 10.62 -12.01 1.04
N THR A 158 11.39 -11.04 1.52
CA THR A 158 11.66 -10.87 2.96
C THR A 158 10.39 -10.54 3.73
N VAL A 159 9.57 -9.62 3.20
CA VAL A 159 8.28 -9.27 3.81
C VAL A 159 7.34 -10.48 3.82
N VAL A 160 7.24 -11.20 2.71
CA VAL A 160 6.45 -12.43 2.62
C VAL A 160 6.96 -13.47 3.64
N ALA A 161 8.26 -13.71 3.71
CA ALA A 161 8.87 -14.65 4.66
C ALA A 161 8.64 -14.26 6.13
N ALA A 162 8.60 -12.96 6.44
CA ALA A 162 8.31 -12.46 7.79
C ALA A 162 6.84 -12.64 8.18
N LEU A 163 5.91 -12.50 7.22
CA LEU A 163 4.47 -12.57 7.49
C LEU A 163 3.93 -14.00 7.43
N LEU A 164 4.48 -14.85 6.55
CA LEU A 164 3.99 -16.21 6.28
C LEU A 164 3.89 -17.11 7.54
N PRO A 165 4.78 -17.03 8.55
CA PRO A 165 4.65 -17.80 9.79
C PRO A 165 3.32 -17.58 10.52
N MET A 166 2.69 -16.41 10.38
CA MET A 166 1.41 -16.12 11.02
C MET A 166 0.24 -16.97 10.48
N LEU A 167 0.39 -17.58 9.29
CA LEU A 167 -0.60 -18.52 8.77
C LEU A 167 -0.70 -19.80 9.60
N PHE A 168 0.36 -20.15 10.33
CA PHE A 168 0.39 -21.36 11.15
C PHE A 168 -0.16 -21.14 12.57
N VAL A 169 -0.68 -19.96 12.88
CA VAL A 169 -1.30 -19.68 14.17
C VAL A 169 -2.64 -20.43 14.26
N SER A 170 -2.75 -21.30 15.27
CA SER A 170 -3.91 -22.15 15.51
C SER A 170 -4.79 -21.64 16.67
N GLY A 171 -5.88 -22.35 16.96
CA GLY A 171 -6.81 -22.02 18.04
C GLY A 171 -7.83 -20.93 17.68
N LEU A 172 -8.38 -20.26 18.68
CA LEU A 172 -9.44 -19.26 18.52
C LEU A 172 -8.96 -18.01 17.76
N MET A 173 -7.66 -17.73 17.76
CA MET A 173 -7.04 -16.62 17.00
C MET A 173 -6.85 -16.94 15.51
N GLY A 174 -6.79 -18.22 15.12
CA GLY A 174 -6.42 -18.63 13.76
C GLY A 174 -7.27 -17.97 12.67
N PRO A 175 -8.62 -18.04 12.73
CA PRO A 175 -9.49 -17.39 11.75
C PRO A 175 -9.38 -15.85 11.70
N TYR A 176 -8.90 -15.22 12.77
CA TYR A 176 -8.67 -13.77 12.82
C TYR A 176 -7.28 -13.39 12.29
N MET A 177 -6.27 -14.23 12.50
CA MET A 177 -4.92 -13.95 12.03
C MET A 177 -4.70 -14.36 10.58
N SER A 178 -5.29 -15.46 10.11
CA SER A 178 -5.04 -16.02 8.78
C SER A 178 -5.26 -15.07 7.59
N PRO A 179 -6.25 -14.15 7.59
CA PRO A 179 -6.45 -13.25 6.45
C PRO A 179 -5.35 -12.20 6.33
N ILE A 180 -4.64 -11.88 7.42
CA ILE A 180 -3.61 -10.82 7.43
C ILE A 180 -2.40 -11.22 6.57
N PRO A 181 -1.65 -12.29 6.88
CA PRO A 181 -0.49 -12.68 6.11
C PRO A 181 -0.86 -13.18 4.71
N ALA A 182 -2.04 -13.78 4.51
CA ALA A 182 -2.45 -14.25 3.18
C ALA A 182 -2.67 -13.07 2.22
N ASN A 183 -3.48 -12.09 2.63
CA ASN A 183 -3.77 -10.92 1.80
C ASN A 183 -2.54 -10.01 1.67
N ALA A 184 -1.77 -9.83 2.75
CA ALA A 184 -0.56 -9.02 2.70
C ALA A 184 0.50 -9.64 1.77
N SER A 185 0.74 -10.96 1.86
CA SER A 185 1.69 -11.63 0.97
C SER A 185 1.22 -11.60 -0.48
N ALA A 186 -0.08 -11.79 -0.73
CA ALA A 186 -0.65 -11.62 -2.06
C ALA A 186 -0.44 -10.18 -2.57
N ALA A 187 -0.69 -9.17 -1.74
CA ALA A 187 -0.47 -7.77 -2.10
C ALA A 187 0.97 -7.49 -2.49
N MET A 188 1.94 -8.00 -1.71
CA MET A 188 3.36 -7.84 -1.98
C MET A 188 3.80 -8.53 -3.28
N LEU A 189 3.26 -9.72 -3.57
CA LEU A 189 3.57 -10.39 -4.83
C LEU A 189 2.99 -9.63 -6.02
N PHE A 190 1.74 -9.19 -5.94
CA PHE A 190 1.14 -8.40 -7.02
C PHE A 190 1.78 -7.02 -7.16
N SER A 191 2.20 -6.37 -6.06
CA SER A 191 2.91 -5.09 -6.14
C SER A 191 4.19 -5.21 -6.91
N PHE A 192 4.97 -6.27 -6.67
CA PHE A 192 6.19 -6.54 -7.43
C PHE A 192 5.91 -6.67 -8.94
N PHE A 193 4.93 -7.49 -9.34
CA PHE A 193 4.60 -7.64 -10.76
C PHE A 193 4.08 -6.35 -11.38
N VAL A 194 3.23 -5.62 -10.67
CA VAL A 194 2.74 -4.31 -11.12
C VAL A 194 3.90 -3.32 -11.23
N ALA A 195 4.83 -3.32 -10.29
CA ALA A 195 5.98 -2.43 -10.25
C ALA A 195 6.99 -2.72 -11.38
N VAL A 196 7.21 -3.97 -11.76
CA VAL A 196 8.15 -4.32 -12.84
C VAL A 196 7.49 -4.25 -14.22
N MET A 197 6.19 -4.50 -14.34
CA MET A 197 5.49 -4.54 -15.64
C MET A 197 4.71 -3.27 -15.94
N LEU A 198 3.77 -2.90 -15.06
CA LEU A 198 2.84 -1.80 -15.31
C LEU A 198 3.53 -0.44 -15.14
N THR A 199 4.36 -0.29 -14.10
CA THR A 199 4.99 1.00 -13.77
C THR A 199 5.92 1.51 -14.88
N PRO A 200 6.87 0.72 -15.44
CA PRO A 200 7.74 1.22 -16.50
C PRO A 200 6.94 1.49 -17.79
N TRP A 201 5.92 0.67 -18.08
CA TRP A 201 5.03 0.90 -19.21
C TRP A 201 4.26 2.22 -19.07
N LEU A 202 3.72 2.49 -17.88
CA LEU A 202 2.94 3.71 -17.63
C LEU A 202 3.86 4.94 -17.58
N MET A 203 5.07 4.80 -17.02
CA MET A 203 6.12 5.82 -17.09
C MET A 203 6.50 6.14 -18.53
N MET A 204 6.69 5.16 -19.41
CA MET A 204 7.00 5.41 -20.83
C MET A 204 5.85 6.11 -21.57
N LYS A 205 4.60 5.85 -21.17
CA LYS A 205 3.41 6.44 -21.80
C LYS A 205 3.11 7.86 -21.31
N LEU A 206 3.30 8.12 -20.01
CA LEU A 206 2.98 9.39 -19.35
C LEU A 206 4.20 10.31 -19.19
N GLY A 207 5.41 9.75 -19.26
CA GLY A 207 6.68 10.47 -19.27
C GLY A 207 6.83 11.24 -20.57
N GLY A 208 6.29 12.46 -20.60
CA GLY A 208 6.25 13.28 -21.81
C GLY A 208 7.62 13.46 -22.47
N LYS A 209 7.60 13.50 -23.81
CA LYS A 209 8.75 13.42 -24.72
C LYS A 209 9.78 14.55 -24.56
N ASP A 210 9.40 15.69 -24.00
CA ASP A 210 10.15 16.95 -24.15
C ASP A 210 10.78 17.52 -22.86
N GLN A 211 11.28 16.68 -21.96
CA GLN A 211 12.01 17.18 -20.79
C GLN A 211 13.43 16.64 -20.72
N ALA A 212 14.21 16.95 -21.75
CA ALA A 212 15.66 17.02 -21.67
C ALA A 212 16.14 18.38 -21.07
N GLY A 213 15.31 19.13 -20.33
CA GLY A 213 15.75 20.45 -19.87
C GLY A 213 14.90 21.29 -18.90
N ALA A 214 13.84 20.79 -18.25
CA ALA A 214 12.94 21.69 -17.49
C ALA A 214 12.46 21.23 -16.11
N HIS A 215 13.16 20.28 -15.46
CA HIS A 215 13.09 20.14 -14.00
C HIS A 215 14.49 20.18 -13.41
N GLY A 216 14.84 21.36 -12.92
CA GLY A 216 16.14 21.67 -12.32
C GLY A 216 16.43 20.85 -11.07
N HIS A 217 17.00 19.67 -11.27
CA HIS A 217 17.79 18.96 -10.26
C HIS A 217 19.18 18.60 -10.80
N ALA A 218 19.76 19.50 -11.61
CA ALA A 218 21.18 19.45 -12.00
C ALA A 218 22.18 19.63 -10.83
N GLY A 219 21.73 19.52 -9.58
CA GLY A 219 22.56 19.58 -8.36
C GLY A 219 22.34 18.44 -7.36
N SER A 220 21.55 17.40 -7.70
CA SER A 220 21.16 16.35 -6.75
C SER A 220 22.04 15.08 -6.77
N ALA A 221 23.19 15.08 -7.45
CA ALA A 221 24.14 13.95 -7.41
C ALA A 221 24.65 13.63 -5.98
N HIS A 222 24.42 14.52 -5.01
CA HIS A 222 24.77 14.34 -3.59
C HIS A 222 23.60 14.62 -2.62
N GLY A 223 22.36 14.28 -2.99
CA GLY A 223 21.22 14.25 -2.07
C GLY A 223 20.79 15.63 -1.52
N GLY A 224 21.15 16.72 -2.19
CA GLY A 224 20.79 18.08 -1.78
C GLY A 224 21.40 18.51 -0.44
N VAL A 225 20.65 19.30 0.34
CA VAL A 225 21.08 19.75 1.68
C VAL A 225 21.13 18.59 2.67
N LEU A 226 20.12 17.72 2.62
CA LEU A 226 20.03 16.54 3.49
C LEU A 226 21.16 15.53 3.22
N GLY A 227 21.50 15.28 1.96
CA GLY A 227 22.63 14.41 1.61
C GLY A 227 23.97 14.94 2.11
N ARG A 228 24.20 16.25 2.05
CA ARG A 228 25.39 16.87 2.66
C ARG A 228 25.43 16.71 4.18
N ILE A 229 24.30 16.88 4.86
CA ILE A 229 24.19 16.66 6.31
C ILE A 229 24.46 15.18 6.65
N TYR A 230 23.86 14.25 5.91
CA TYR A 230 24.09 12.82 6.08
C TYR A 230 25.57 12.46 5.93
N VAL A 231 26.23 12.92 4.86
CA VAL A 231 27.66 12.66 4.65
C VAL A 231 28.51 13.31 5.75
N ALA A 232 28.17 14.52 6.20
CA ALA A 232 28.89 15.20 7.28
C ALA A 232 28.83 14.44 8.61
N VAL A 233 27.71 13.77 8.91
CA VAL A 233 27.53 12.97 10.14
C VAL A 233 28.07 11.55 9.99
N ALA A 234 27.80 10.88 8.86
CA ALA A 234 28.18 9.49 8.65
C ALA A 234 29.71 9.31 8.46
N ARG A 235 30.35 10.20 7.71
CA ARG A 235 31.78 10.10 7.38
C ARG A 235 32.71 10.07 8.61
N PRO A 236 32.53 10.89 9.67
CA PRO A 236 33.37 10.81 10.87
C PRO A 236 33.13 9.56 11.72
N ILE A 237 31.92 9.01 11.70
CA ILE A 237 31.56 7.77 12.41
C ILE A 237 32.20 6.57 11.71
N LEU A 238 32.11 6.52 10.39
CA LEU A 238 32.64 5.42 9.56
C LEU A 238 34.17 5.48 9.35
N LYS A 239 34.84 6.55 9.77
CA LYS A 239 36.29 6.74 9.56
C LYS A 239 37.15 5.73 10.33
N SER A 240 36.67 5.19 11.45
CA SER A 240 37.42 4.22 12.26
C SER A 240 36.50 3.11 12.76
N ARG A 241 37.01 1.87 12.72
CA ARG A 241 36.33 0.69 13.28
C ARG A 241 35.95 0.89 14.74
N PHE A 242 36.78 1.61 15.51
CA PHE A 242 36.50 1.92 16.92
C PHE A 242 35.32 2.90 17.07
N ARG A 243 35.22 3.93 16.22
CA ARG A 243 34.12 4.90 16.26
C ARG A 243 32.81 4.29 15.79
N ALA A 244 32.85 3.43 14.79
CA ALA A 244 31.68 2.67 14.35
C ALA A 244 31.17 1.75 15.47
N TRP A 245 32.07 1.03 16.15
CA TRP A 245 31.71 0.19 17.30
C TRP A 245 31.22 0.99 18.51
N ALA A 246 31.88 2.11 18.84
CA ALA A 246 31.44 3.00 19.92
C ALA A 246 30.06 3.61 19.63
N PHE A 247 29.78 3.94 18.37
CA PHE A 247 28.46 4.41 17.95
C PHE A 247 27.40 3.30 18.05
N LEU A 248 27.70 2.08 17.60
CA LEU A 248 26.79 0.94 17.74
C LEU A 248 26.47 0.63 19.21
N LEU A 249 27.46 0.73 20.11
CA LEU A 249 27.26 0.55 21.56
C LEU A 249 26.52 1.70 22.25
N ALA A 250 26.55 2.90 21.68
CA ALA A 250 25.84 4.06 22.22
C ALA A 250 24.37 4.11 21.78
N VAL A 251 24.05 3.49 20.65
CA VAL A 251 22.71 3.54 20.02
C VAL A 251 21.93 2.23 20.16
N GLY A 252 22.63 1.09 20.18
CA GLY A 252 22.04 -0.24 20.43
C GLY A 252 21.95 -0.54 21.92
#